data_AF-A0AAN7BXY2-F1
#
_entry.id   AF-A0AAN7BXY2-F1
#
_cell.length_a   1.000
_cell.length_b   1.000
_cell.length_c   1.000
_cell.angle_alpha   90.00
_cell.angle_beta   90.00
_cell.angle_gamma   90.00
#
_symmetry.space_group_name_H-M   'P 1'
#
loop_
_entity.id
_entity.type
_entity.pdbx_description
1 polymer ?
#
loop_
_entity_poly.entity_id
_entity_poly.type
_entity_poly.pdbx_seq_one_letter_code
_entity_poly.pdbx_strand_id
1 'polypeptide(L)' 'MCFGSTCPICSLKTWRGCGSHVPSVLSSTPKTEWCTCIPRFTASNGQEYPPQAGTGTAAPAPAVQAEVKDDKKDEL' A
#
# COMPACT_ATOMS: atom_id res chain seq x y z
N MET A 1 0.70 18.33 -1.17
CA MET A 1 1.23 17.83 0.13
C MET A 1 0.58 16.49 0.44
N CYS A 2 1.31 15.54 1.04
CA CYS A 2 0.68 14.29 1.51
C CYS A 2 0.28 14.43 2.98
N PHE A 3 -0.81 13.79 3.37
CA PHE A 3 -1.32 13.80 4.74
C PHE A 3 -2.00 12.47 5.08
N GLY A 4 -2.09 12.18 6.38
CA GLY A 4 -2.74 10.97 6.89
C GLY A 4 -4.25 11.08 6.73
N SER A 5 -4.89 10.00 6.29
CA SER A 5 -6.34 9.93 6.07
C SER A 5 -6.86 8.55 6.45
N THR A 6 -8.15 8.42 6.70
CA THR A 6 -8.78 7.11 6.95
C THR A 6 -9.21 6.50 5.62
N CYS A 7 -8.91 5.22 5.41
CA CYS A 7 -9.33 4.52 4.20
C CYS A 7 -10.85 4.31 4.22
N PRO A 8 -11.60 4.71 3.18
CA PRO A 8 -13.05 4.50 3.14
C PRO A 8 -13.45 3.04 2.92
N ILE A 9 -12.49 2.14 2.67
CA ILE A 9 -12.72 0.74 2.28
C ILE A 9 -12.51 -0.20 3.47
N CYS A 10 -11.39 -0.05 4.18
CA CYS A 10 -11.04 -0.89 5.33
C CYS A 10 -11.06 -0.14 6.67
N SER A 11 -11.38 1.17 6.66
CA SER A 11 -11.43 2.03 7.85
C SER A 11 -10.12 2.19 8.64
N LEU A 12 -9.00 1.68 8.11
CA LEU A 12 -7.66 1.81 8.68
C LEU A 12 -6.94 3.08 8.23
N LYS A 13 -5.81 3.42 8.89
CA LYS A 13 -5.01 4.60 8.56
C LYS A 13 -4.28 4.42 7.23
N THR A 14 -4.37 5.43 6.40
CA THR A 14 -3.69 5.53 5.11
C THR A 14 -3.28 6.98 4.87
N TRP A 15 -2.94 7.32 3.63
CA TRP A 15 -2.50 8.64 3.21
C TRP A 15 -3.23 9.09 1.95
N ARG A 16 -3.17 10.39 1.70
CA ARG A 16 -3.59 11.06 0.46
C ARG A 16 -2.45 11.93 -0.04
N GLY A 17 -2.27 12.05 -1.35
CA GLY A 17 -1.25 12.92 -1.95
C GLY A 17 -0.50 12.24 -3.10
N CYS A 18 0.77 12.62 -3.31
CA CYS A 18 1.62 12.16 -4.41
C CYS A 18 2.48 10.92 -4.08
N GLY A 19 2.53 10.44 -2.84
CA GLY A 19 3.25 9.22 -2.46
C GLY A 19 4.69 9.42 -1.95
N SER A 20 5.36 10.51 -2.32
CA SER A 20 6.76 10.75 -1.90
C SER A 20 6.95 11.01 -0.40
N HIS A 21 5.89 11.40 0.31
CA HIS A 21 5.97 11.80 1.73
C HIS A 21 5.30 10.78 2.67
N VAL A 22 4.90 9.62 2.14
CA VAL A 22 4.21 8.57 2.89
C VAL A 22 4.99 8.07 4.10
N PRO A 23 6.34 7.87 4.05
CA PRO A 23 7.12 7.48 5.22
C PRO A 23 6.94 8.45 6.39
N SER A 24 6.94 9.76 6.10
CA SER A 24 6.76 10.81 7.11
C SER A 24 5.31 10.88 7.61
N VAL A 25 4.33 10.69 6.72
CA VAL A 25 2.91 10.70 7.08
C VAL A 25 2.53 9.55 8.01
N LEU A 26 3.09 8.36 7.77
CA LEU A 26 2.78 7.15 8.53
C LEU A 26 3.78 6.87 9.67
N SER A 27 4.79 7.73 9.87
CA SER A 27 5.85 7.46 10.86
C SER A 27 5.30 7.33 12.29
N SER A 28 4.27 8.11 12.64
CA SER A 28 3.59 8.05 13.94
C SER A 28 2.49 6.99 14.02
N THR A 29 2.21 6.27 12.93
CA THR A 29 1.16 5.25 12.89
C THR A 29 1.81 3.86 12.90
N PRO A 30 1.48 2.97 13.85
CA PRO A 30 1.99 1.60 13.83
C PRO A 30 1.47 0.82 12.61
N LYS A 31 2.29 -0.08 12.06
CA LYS A 31 1.95 -0.87 10.86
C LYS A 31 0.65 -1.67 10.98
N THR A 32 0.26 -2.06 12.20
CA THR A 32 -0.99 -2.76 12.50
C THR A 32 -2.23 -1.93 12.23
N GLU A 33 -2.10 -0.60 12.27
CA GLU A 33 -3.19 0.34 11.97
C GLU A 33 -3.17 0.81 10.52
N TRP A 34 -2.20 0.37 9.71
CA TRP A 34 -2.11 0.75 8.31
C TRP A 34 -3.14 0.03 7.47
N CYS A 35 -3.61 0.72 6.44
CA CYS A 35 -4.50 0.17 5.44
C CYS A 35 -3.93 -1.12 4.82
N THR A 36 -4.77 -2.15 4.80
CA THR A 36 -4.46 -3.47 4.26
C THR A 36 -4.92 -3.65 2.82
N CYS A 37 -5.47 -2.60 2.21
CA CYS A 37 -5.92 -2.66 0.82
C CYS A 37 -4.75 -2.93 -0.15
N ILE A 38 -5.09 -3.55 -1.27
CA ILE A 38 -4.17 -3.87 -2.38
C ILE A 38 -4.54 -3.06 -3.63
N PRO A 39 -3.60 -2.78 -4.54
CA PRO A 39 -2.17 -3.07 -4.47
C PRO A 39 -1.44 -2.16 -3.47
N ARG A 40 -0.27 -2.59 -2.98
CA ARG A 40 0.59 -1.73 -2.15
C ARG A 40 1.28 -0.68 -3.00
N PHE A 41 1.58 0.46 -2.39
CA PHE A 41 2.37 1.52 -3.01
C PHE A 41 3.85 1.31 -2.69
N THR A 42 4.67 1.11 -3.72
CA THR A 42 6.12 1.04 -3.58
C THR A 42 6.71 2.45 -3.65
N ALA A 43 7.27 2.91 -2.54
CA ALA A 43 7.97 4.19 -2.49
C ALA A 43 9.30 4.11 -3.26
N SER A 44 9.85 5.27 -3.60
CA SER A 44 11.11 5.38 -4.36
C SER A 44 12.32 4.75 -3.65
N ASN A 45 12.24 4.52 -2.34
CA ASN A 45 13.25 3.82 -1.55
C ASN A 45 13.06 2.30 -1.50
N GLY A 46 12.09 1.75 -2.25
CA GLY A 46 11.77 0.32 -2.27
C GLY A 46 10.91 -0.17 -1.10
N GLN A 47 10.51 0.69 -0.16
CA GLN A 47 9.57 0.29 0.89
C GLN A 47 8.14 0.27 0.37
N GLU A 48 7.41 -0.78 0.75
CA GLU A 48 5.97 -0.88 0.51
C GLU A 48 5.16 -0.17 1.60
N TYR A 49 4.15 0.56 1.16
CA TYR A 49 3.18 1.28 1.97
C TYR A 49 1.75 0.93 1.54
N PRO A 50 0.74 1.20 2.38
CA PRO A 50 -0.65 1.13 1.94
C PRO A 50 -0.91 1.95 0.67
N PRO A 51 -1.89 1.58 -0.17
CA PRO A 51 -2.34 2.42 -1.26
C PRO A 51 -2.94 3.73 -0.74
N GLN A 52 -2.97 4.74 -1.61
CA GLN A 52 -3.71 5.97 -1.35
C GLN A 52 -5.17 5.65 -0.97
N ALA A 53 -5.75 6.42 -0.06
CA ALA A 53 -7.12 6.17 0.39
C ALA A 53 -8.08 6.03 -0.82
N GLY A 54 -8.86 4.95 -0.86
CA GLY A 54 -9.85 4.72 -1.92
C GLY A 54 -9.29 4.31 -3.28
N THR A 55 -7.98 4.13 -3.46
CA THR A 55 -7.40 3.61 -4.73
C THR A 55 -7.12 2.12 -4.70
N GLY A 56 -7.05 1.51 -3.50
CA GLY A 56 -6.94 0.07 -3.36
C GLY A 56 -8.29 -0.62 -3.20
N THR A 57 -8.31 -1.94 -3.22
CA THR A 57 -9.45 -2.79 -2.85
C THR A 57 -9.17 -3.46 -1.50
N ALA A 58 -10.21 -3.76 -0.72
CA ALA A 58 -10.03 -4.54 0.51
C ALA A 58 -9.33 -5.85 0.15
N ALA A 59 -8.15 -6.10 0.70
CA ALA A 59 -7.54 -7.40 0.55
C ALA A 59 -8.51 -8.43 1.14
N PRO A 60 -8.78 -9.56 0.45
CA PRO A 60 -9.45 -10.67 1.11
C PRO A 60 -8.62 -11.03 2.35
N ALA A 61 -9.31 -11.30 3.48
CA ALA A 61 -8.68 -11.69 4.74
C ALA A 61 -7.54 -12.72 4.48
N PRO A 62 -6.45 -12.67 5.26
CA PRO A 62 -5.13 -13.14 4.84
C PRO A 62 -5.15 -14.62 4.42
N ALA A 63 -5.29 -14.84 3.11
CA ALA A 63 -4.86 -16.07 2.48
C ALA A 63 -3.40 -15.85 2.09
N VAL A 64 -2.52 -16.58 2.80
CA VAL A 64 -1.26 -17.14 2.33
C VAL A 64 -0.78 -16.58 0.97
N GLN A 65 0.31 -15.82 1.01
CA GLN A 65 1.04 -15.47 -0.21
C GLN A 65 1.59 -16.77 -0.80
N ALA A 66 0.89 -17.33 -1.78
CA ALA A 66 1.44 -18.28 -2.74
C ALA A 66 1.56 -17.56 -4.08
N GLU A 67 2.82 -17.29 -4.43
CA GLU A 67 3.39 -17.21 -5.78
C GLU A 67 2.46 -16.84 -6.95
N VAL A 68 2.71 -15.67 -7.55
CA VAL A 68 2.61 -15.53 -9.01
C VAL A 68 4.00 -15.24 -9.56
N LYS A 69 4.55 -16.29 -10.16
CA LYS A 69 5.77 -16.36 -10.95
C LYS A 69 5.28 -16.41 -12.40
N ASP A 70 5.54 -15.38 -13.19
CA ASP A 70 5.28 -15.38 -14.65
C ASP A 70 5.92 -14.11 -15.24
N ASP A 71 6.60 -14.10 -16.36
CA ASP A 71 7.29 -15.13 -17.13
C ASP A 71 8.24 -14.39 -18.07
N LYS A 72 9.27 -15.12 -18.44
CA LYS A 72 10.38 -14.81 -19.31
C LYS A 72 9.97 -14.19 -20.65
N LYS A 73 10.67 -13.12 -21.06
CA LYS A 73 10.80 -12.77 -22.48
C LYS A 73 12.24 -12.45 -22.84
N ASP A 74 13.05 -13.50 -22.84
CA ASP A 74 14.28 -13.60 -23.64
C ASP A 74 13.90 -14.14 -25.03
N GLU A 75 13.79 -13.31 -26.07
CA GLU A 75 13.95 -13.70 -27.50
C GLU A 75 14.38 -12.44 -28.27
N LEU A 76 15.69 -12.29 -28.54
CA LEU A 76 16.39 -12.56 -29.80
C LEU A 76 16.15 -11.50 -30.88
#